data_AF-B3TBD6-F1
#
_entry.id   AF-B3TBD6-F1
#
_cell.length_a   1.000
_cell.length_b   1.000
_cell.length_c   1.000
_cell.angle_alpha   90.00
_cell.angle_beta   90.00
_cell.angle_gamma   90.00
#
_symmetry.space_group_name_H-M   'P 1'
#
loop_
_entity.id
_entity.type
_entity.pdbx_description
1 polymer ?
#
loop_
_entity_poly.entity_id
_entity_poly.type
_entity_poly.pdbx_seq_one_letter_code
_entity_poly.pdbx_strand_id
1 'polypeptide(L)'
;MNIADRVENVKEDLGRVSSKGDSENVIGNLENIKSEFITLRDYVGENADELEGKISGLAEILNRTNASSAEFHKKSDSIIQELQKIRNITSKESSTTTNDVVGLLKLSEYQSNIRMQAESKYGSIKEIEKMAEQTAEIVNLFDKLTIESEKKIPLPHEVRQWALSTILNCADRWEIKFADMFNRLLELLGRDLLKESIRLQQVRDIFGIRAVDQIRSELGLS
;
A
#
# COMPACT_ATOMS: atom_id res chain seq x y z
N MET A 1 10.16 -2.28 -36.24
CA MET A 1 9.82 -0.85 -36.35
C MET A 1 8.96 -0.52 -35.15
N ASN A 2 9.46 0.28 -34.21
CA ASN A 2 8.69 0.69 -33.03
C ASN A 2 7.66 1.78 -33.43
N ILE A 3 6.77 2.19 -32.52
CA ILE A 3 5.76 3.23 -32.80
C ILE A 3 6.40 4.56 -33.21
N ALA A 4 7.55 4.93 -32.64
CA ALA A 4 8.25 6.16 -32.97
C ALA A 4 8.81 6.13 -34.40
N ASP A 5 9.40 5.01 -34.81
CA ASP A 5 9.91 4.79 -36.16
C ASP A 5 8.77 4.90 -37.20
N ARG A 6 7.59 4.37 -36.87
CA ARG A 6 6.38 4.44 -37.72
C ARG A 6 5.80 5.85 -37.82
N VAL A 7 5.76 6.58 -36.71
CA VAL A 7 5.29 7.98 -36.70
C VAL A 7 6.24 8.87 -37.50
N GLU A 8 7.54 8.62 -37.43
CA GLU A 8 8.53 9.38 -38.20
C GLU A 8 8.42 9.10 -39.71
N ASN A 9 8.17 7.85 -40.13
CA ASN A 9 7.92 7.52 -41.54
C ASN A 9 6.66 8.23 -42.10
N VAL A 10 5.53 8.17 -41.37
CA VAL A 10 4.30 8.87 -41.77
C VAL A 10 4.53 10.37 -41.93
N LYS A 11 5.34 10.96 -41.03
CA LYS A 11 5.72 12.37 -41.07
C LYS A 11 6.63 12.71 -42.25
N GLU A 12 7.60 11.85 -42.59
CA GLU A 12 8.44 12.01 -43.78
C GLU A 12 7.61 11.95 -45.07
N ASP A 13 6.71 10.97 -45.18
CA ASP A 13 5.86 10.80 -46.36
C ASP A 13 4.85 11.94 -46.52
N LEU A 14 4.29 12.47 -45.41
CA LEU A 14 3.51 13.71 -45.41
C LEU A 14 4.32 14.91 -45.92
N GLY A 15 5.60 14.99 -45.54
CA GLY A 15 6.53 16.00 -46.05
C GLY A 15 6.73 15.92 -47.57
N ARG A 16 6.81 14.70 -48.11
CA ARG A 16 6.93 14.44 -49.57
C ARG A 16 5.66 14.76 -50.34
N VAL A 17 4.48 14.54 -49.75
CA VAL A 17 3.19 14.94 -50.34
C VAL A 17 3.02 16.47 -50.37
N SER A 18 3.62 17.20 -49.43
CA SER A 18 3.53 18.66 -49.34
C SER A 18 4.38 19.40 -50.39
N SER A 19 5.49 18.80 -50.86
CA SER A 19 6.33 19.35 -51.93
C SER A 19 5.67 19.16 -53.31
N LYS A 20 5.17 20.23 -53.91
CA LYS A 20 4.52 20.25 -55.25
C LYS A 20 5.48 19.75 -56.35
N GLY A 21 5.36 18.48 -56.73
CA GLY A 21 6.00 17.90 -57.93
C GLY A 21 5.39 16.54 -58.27
N ASP A 22 4.85 16.42 -59.48
CA ASP A 22 4.28 15.23 -60.14
C ASP A 22 3.16 14.46 -59.42
N SER A 23 1.95 14.54 -59.97
CA SER A 23 0.73 13.94 -59.44
C SER A 23 0.78 12.43 -59.24
N GLU A 24 1.60 11.69 -60.00
CA GLU A 24 1.80 10.24 -59.80
C GLU A 24 2.60 9.92 -58.53
N ASN A 25 3.63 10.70 -58.20
CA ASN A 25 4.41 10.54 -56.97
C ASN A 25 3.57 10.88 -55.73
N VAL A 26 2.67 11.86 -55.85
CA VAL A 26 1.74 12.24 -54.79
C VAL A 26 0.76 11.11 -54.45
N ILE A 27 0.22 10.42 -55.46
CA ILE A 27 -0.71 9.30 -55.26
C ILE A 27 -0.01 8.12 -54.58
N GLY A 28 1.18 7.73 -55.04
CA GLY A 28 1.94 6.64 -54.41
C GLY A 28 2.29 6.93 -52.94
N ASN A 29 2.68 8.17 -52.62
CA ASN A 29 2.96 8.59 -51.25
C ASN A 29 1.70 8.58 -50.36
N LEU A 30 0.54 8.96 -50.91
CA LEU A 30 -0.75 8.89 -50.19
C LEU A 30 -1.18 7.45 -49.89
N GLU A 31 -0.91 6.51 -50.80
CA GLU A 31 -1.18 5.08 -50.57
C GLU A 31 -0.26 4.50 -49.49
N ASN A 32 1.02 4.89 -49.47
CA ASN A 32 1.97 4.51 -48.42
C ASN A 32 1.54 5.06 -47.05
N ILE A 33 1.20 6.35 -46.95
CA ILE A 33 0.69 6.96 -45.71
C ILE A 33 -0.57 6.22 -45.22
N LYS A 34 -1.48 5.87 -46.12
CA LYS A 34 -2.70 5.13 -45.77
C LYS A 34 -2.38 3.73 -45.22
N SER A 35 -1.44 3.03 -45.84
CA SER A 35 -1.00 1.70 -45.39
C SER A 35 -0.32 1.77 -44.01
N GLU A 36 0.59 2.72 -43.82
CA GLU A 36 1.25 2.95 -42.53
C GLU A 36 0.26 3.37 -41.45
N PHE A 37 -0.73 4.21 -41.78
CA PHE A 37 -1.78 4.62 -40.84
C PHE A 37 -2.70 3.46 -40.44
N ILE A 38 -3.11 2.61 -41.38
CA ILE A 38 -3.92 1.42 -41.09
C ILE A 38 -3.13 0.48 -40.15
N THR A 39 -1.87 0.20 -40.48
CA THR A 39 -1.06 -0.70 -39.66
C THR A 39 -0.70 -0.11 -38.29
N LEU A 40 -0.56 1.22 -38.17
CA LEU A 40 -0.37 1.90 -36.88
C LEU A 40 -1.65 1.87 -36.04
N ARG A 41 -2.81 2.12 -36.66
CA ARG A 41 -4.12 2.00 -36.01
C ARG A 41 -4.35 0.59 -35.47
N ASP A 42 -4.10 -0.44 -36.28
CA ASP A 42 -4.32 -1.83 -35.89
C ASP A 42 -3.36 -2.23 -34.75
N TYR A 43 -2.09 -1.81 -34.81
CA TYR A 43 -1.12 -2.02 -33.72
C TYR A 43 -1.48 -1.28 -32.43
N VAL A 44 -2.01 -0.06 -32.50
CA VAL A 44 -2.49 0.67 -31.32
C VAL A 44 -3.75 0.02 -30.75
N GLY A 45 -4.66 -0.46 -31.60
CA GLY A 45 -5.87 -1.17 -31.21
C GLY A 45 -5.56 -2.49 -30.48
N GLU A 46 -4.74 -3.35 -31.07
CA GLU A 46 -4.34 -4.63 -30.46
C GLU A 46 -3.65 -4.45 -29.11
N ASN A 47 -2.76 -3.45 -28.99
CA ASN A 47 -2.10 -3.15 -27.71
C ASN A 47 -3.06 -2.56 -26.67
N ALA A 48 -4.08 -1.82 -27.10
CA ALA A 48 -5.13 -1.31 -26.20
C ALA A 48 -5.99 -2.47 -25.68
N ASP A 49 -6.38 -3.40 -26.54
CA ASP A 49 -7.15 -4.59 -26.18
C ASP A 49 -6.33 -5.53 -25.26
N GLU A 50 -5.03 -5.73 -25.55
CA GLU A 50 -4.14 -6.51 -24.68
C GLU A 50 -3.96 -5.85 -23.30
N LEU A 51 -3.83 -4.51 -23.27
CA LEU A 51 -3.75 -3.75 -22.03
C LEU A 51 -5.05 -3.84 -21.23
N GLU A 52 -6.21 -3.71 -21.88
CA GLU A 52 -7.52 -3.87 -21.25
C GLU A 52 -7.71 -5.28 -20.68
N GLY A 53 -7.29 -6.31 -21.42
CA GLY A 53 -7.29 -7.70 -20.95
C GLY A 53 -6.40 -7.91 -19.72
N LYS A 54 -5.19 -7.34 -19.72
CA LYS A 54 -4.28 -7.39 -18.55
C LYS A 54 -4.85 -6.64 -17.35
N ILE A 55 -5.44 -5.46 -17.55
CA ILE A 55 -6.10 -4.68 -16.48
C ILE A 55 -7.28 -5.47 -15.90
N SER A 56 -8.08 -6.10 -16.75
CA SER A 56 -9.21 -6.92 -16.34
C SER A 56 -8.76 -8.15 -15.54
N GLY A 57 -7.71 -8.85 -16.00
CA GLY A 57 -7.12 -9.98 -15.27
C GLY A 57 -6.54 -9.56 -13.92
N LEU A 58 -5.89 -8.40 -13.84
CA LEU A 58 -5.41 -7.85 -12.56
C LEU A 58 -6.55 -7.45 -11.64
N ALA A 59 -7.63 -6.86 -12.16
CA ALA A 59 -8.82 -6.51 -11.40
C ALA A 59 -9.51 -7.76 -10.81
N GLU A 60 -9.58 -8.85 -11.57
CA GLU A 60 -10.12 -10.13 -11.08
C GLU A 60 -9.26 -10.72 -9.95
N ILE A 61 -7.93 -10.72 -10.11
CA ILE A 61 -6.99 -11.17 -9.08
C ILE A 61 -7.13 -10.31 -7.81
N LEU A 62 -7.25 -8.99 -7.97
CA LEU A 62 -7.45 -8.05 -6.85
C LEU A 62 -8.76 -8.33 -6.11
N ASN A 63 -9.86 -8.50 -6.85
CA ASN A 63 -11.17 -8.81 -6.26
C ASN A 63 -11.16 -10.14 -5.50
N ARG A 64 -10.54 -11.17 -6.07
CA ARG A 64 -10.39 -12.48 -5.40
C ARG A 64 -9.54 -12.39 -4.14
N THR A 65 -8.48 -11.59 -4.18
CA THR A 65 -7.61 -11.35 -3.02
C THR A 65 -8.36 -10.62 -1.90
N ASN A 66 -9.12 -9.57 -2.25
CA ASN A 66 -9.98 -8.85 -1.29
C ASN A 66 -11.04 -9.76 -0.68
N ALA A 67 -11.72 -10.58 -1.50
CA ALA A 67 -12.71 -11.53 -1.01
C ALA A 67 -12.09 -12.56 -0.06
N SER A 68 -10.92 -13.11 -0.41
CA SER A 68 -10.18 -14.06 0.44
C SER A 68 -9.75 -13.43 1.77
N SER A 69 -9.30 -12.17 1.76
CA SER A 69 -8.98 -11.45 3.00
C SER A 69 -10.21 -11.26 3.87
N ALA A 70 -11.34 -10.81 3.29
CA ALA A 70 -12.59 -10.64 4.03
C ALA A 70 -13.12 -11.96 4.63
N GLU A 71 -13.03 -13.06 3.89
CA GLU A 71 -13.36 -14.39 4.40
C GLU A 71 -12.42 -14.83 5.53
N PHE A 72 -11.12 -14.56 5.42
CA PHE A 72 -10.16 -14.82 6.47
C PHE A 72 -10.51 -14.07 7.76
N HIS A 73 -10.83 -12.77 7.68
CA HIS A 73 -11.25 -11.98 8.85
C HIS A 73 -12.50 -12.58 9.50
N LYS A 74 -13.54 -12.89 8.71
CA LYS A 74 -14.78 -13.51 9.22
C LYS A 74 -14.51 -14.85 9.91
N LYS A 75 -13.65 -15.69 9.33
CA LYS A 75 -13.30 -16.99 9.90
C LYS A 75 -12.45 -16.83 11.17
N SER A 76 -11.51 -15.88 11.17
CA SER A 76 -10.69 -15.54 12.34
C SER A 76 -11.57 -15.11 13.52
N ASP A 77 -12.54 -14.21 13.29
CA ASP A 77 -13.49 -13.78 14.32
C ASP A 77 -14.35 -14.92 14.85
N SER A 78 -14.83 -15.81 13.97
CA SER A 78 -15.57 -17.01 14.39
C SER A 78 -14.71 -17.93 15.28
N ILE A 79 -13.45 -18.15 14.90
CA ILE A 79 -12.50 -18.96 15.68
C ILE A 79 -12.23 -18.28 17.03
N ILE A 80 -12.02 -16.97 17.06
CA ILE A 80 -11.80 -16.22 18.30
C ILE A 80 -13.02 -16.33 19.24
N GLN A 81 -14.24 -16.26 18.71
CA GLN A 81 -15.45 -16.46 19.51
C GLN A 81 -15.55 -17.88 20.10
N GLU A 82 -15.21 -18.91 19.31
CA GLU A 82 -15.18 -20.30 19.80
C GLU A 82 -14.10 -20.50 20.86
N LEU A 83 -12.91 -19.94 20.64
CA LEU A 83 -11.81 -19.94 21.59
C LEU A 83 -12.19 -19.26 22.92
N GLN A 84 -12.89 -18.12 22.87
CA GLN A 84 -13.40 -17.46 24.08
C GLN A 84 -14.41 -18.32 24.85
N LYS A 85 -15.27 -19.08 24.16
CA LYS A 85 -16.19 -20.03 24.81
C LYS A 85 -15.44 -21.15 25.53
N ILE A 86 -14.41 -21.71 24.90
CA ILE A 86 -13.56 -22.76 25.49
C ILE A 86 -12.80 -22.22 26.71
N ARG A 87 -12.26 -21.01 26.61
CA ARG A 87 -11.58 -20.33 27.73
C ARG A 87 -12.45 -20.22 28.97
N ASN A 88 -13.72 -19.89 28.82
CA ASN A 88 -14.63 -19.67 29.95
C ASN A 88 -14.98 -20.96 30.74
N ILE A 89 -14.67 -22.14 30.21
CA ILE A 89 -15.04 -23.45 30.78
C ILE A 89 -13.85 -24.34 31.16
N THR A 90 -12.60 -23.88 31.00
CA THR A 90 -11.39 -24.72 31.11
C THR A 90 -10.34 -24.15 32.11
N SER A 91 -9.29 -24.91 32.43
CA SER A 91 -8.27 -24.61 33.44
C SER A 91 -7.32 -23.45 33.05
N LYS A 92 -6.63 -22.86 34.05
CA LYS A 92 -5.73 -21.69 33.88
C LYS A 92 -4.61 -21.90 32.84
N GLU A 93 -4.14 -23.13 32.64
CA GLU A 93 -3.11 -23.43 31.62
C GLU A 93 -3.69 -23.41 30.20
N SER A 94 -4.86 -24.02 30.00
CA SER A 94 -5.56 -23.99 28.71
C SER A 94 -5.99 -22.57 28.29
N SER A 95 -6.33 -21.71 29.25
CA SER A 95 -6.67 -20.32 28.98
C SER A 95 -5.47 -19.49 28.48
N THR A 96 -4.25 -19.81 28.94
CA THR A 96 -3.03 -19.15 28.40
C THR A 96 -2.76 -19.52 26.95
N THR A 97 -2.85 -20.79 26.58
CA THR A 97 -2.70 -21.24 25.18
C THR A 97 -3.76 -20.61 24.27
N THR A 98 -5.01 -20.53 24.74
CA THR A 98 -6.09 -19.87 23.99
C THR A 98 -5.82 -18.38 23.77
N ASN A 99 -5.31 -17.67 24.78
CA ASN A 99 -4.94 -16.27 24.67
C ASN A 99 -3.79 -16.04 23.67
N ASP A 100 -2.78 -16.91 23.67
CA ASP A 100 -1.66 -16.83 22.72
C ASP A 100 -2.16 -17.01 21.26
N VAL A 101 -3.05 -17.97 21.02
CA VAL A 101 -3.66 -18.18 19.69
C VAL A 101 -4.50 -16.98 19.27
N VAL A 102 -5.31 -16.42 20.17
CA VAL A 102 -6.11 -15.21 19.88
C VAL A 102 -5.20 -14.01 19.57
N GLY A 103 -4.11 -13.85 20.32
CA GLY A 103 -3.12 -12.80 20.07
C GLY A 103 -2.48 -12.91 18.69
N LEU A 104 -2.06 -14.11 18.27
CA LEU A 104 -1.50 -14.36 16.94
C LEU A 104 -2.51 -14.11 15.81
N LEU A 105 -3.77 -14.49 15.99
CA LEU A 105 -4.83 -14.23 15.01
C LEU A 105 -5.10 -12.73 14.85
N LYS A 106 -5.22 -11.99 15.96
CA LYS A 106 -5.41 -10.53 15.93
C LYS A 106 -4.19 -9.81 15.36
N LEU A 107 -2.98 -10.28 15.64
CA LEU A 107 -1.75 -9.77 15.03
C LEU A 107 -1.73 -9.97 13.51
N SER A 108 -2.13 -11.16 13.04
CA SER A 108 -2.18 -11.48 11.61
C SER A 108 -3.21 -10.62 10.87
N GLU A 109 -4.39 -10.44 11.48
CA GLU A 109 -5.43 -9.55 10.99
C GLU A 109 -4.94 -8.10 10.89
N TYR A 110 -4.29 -7.59 11.94
CA TYR A 110 -3.72 -6.26 11.96
C TYR A 110 -2.68 -6.06 10.85
N GLN A 111 -1.72 -6.99 10.71
CA GLN A 111 -0.69 -6.90 9.68
C GLN A 111 -1.27 -6.93 8.27
N SER A 112 -2.29 -7.76 8.03
CA SER A 112 -3.01 -7.80 6.76
C SER A 112 -3.68 -6.47 6.44
N ASN A 113 -4.39 -5.89 7.41
CA ASN A 113 -5.09 -4.61 7.26
C ASN A 113 -4.13 -3.45 6.94
N ILE A 114 -3.02 -3.36 7.66
CA ILE A 114 -1.98 -2.32 7.42
C ILE A 114 -1.37 -2.49 6.02
N ARG A 115 -1.06 -3.72 5.61
CA ARG A 115 -0.52 -3.98 4.26
C ARG A 115 -1.53 -3.58 3.18
N MET A 116 -2.77 -3.99 3.31
CA MET A 116 -3.83 -3.68 2.33
C MET A 116 -4.04 -2.17 2.19
N GLN A 117 -4.01 -1.41 3.29
CA GLN A 117 -4.08 0.06 3.25
C GLN A 117 -2.82 0.67 2.60
N ALA A 118 -1.65 0.11 2.90
CA ALA A 118 -0.38 0.57 2.35
C ALA A 118 -0.21 0.30 0.85
N GLU A 119 -0.96 -0.64 0.29
CA GLU A 119 -0.97 -0.93 -1.16
C GLU A 119 -1.70 0.15 -1.97
N SER A 120 -2.47 1.04 -1.33
CA SER A 120 -3.12 2.13 -2.03
C SER A 120 -2.12 3.11 -2.64
N LYS A 121 -2.36 3.48 -3.91
CA LYS A 121 -1.56 4.49 -4.63
C LYS A 121 -1.83 5.90 -4.11
N TYR A 122 -3.05 6.17 -3.67
CA TYR A 122 -3.48 7.46 -3.14
C TYR A 122 -4.08 7.27 -1.75
N GLY A 123 -3.88 8.25 -0.89
CA GLY A 123 -4.47 8.28 0.44
C GLY A 123 -4.46 9.69 0.97
N SER A 124 -5.16 9.87 2.07
CA SER A 124 -5.28 11.13 2.79
C SER A 124 -4.81 10.94 4.23
N ILE A 125 -4.86 12.04 4.99
CA ILE A 125 -4.56 11.99 6.42
C ILE A 125 -5.49 11.03 7.18
N LYS A 126 -6.73 10.81 6.70
CA LYS A 126 -7.68 9.89 7.34
C LYS A 126 -7.24 8.44 7.29
N GLU A 127 -6.62 8.01 6.19
CA GLU A 127 -6.05 6.66 6.08
C GLU A 127 -4.87 6.49 7.04
N ILE A 128 -4.05 7.53 7.21
CA ILE A 128 -2.97 7.53 8.21
C ILE A 128 -3.53 7.44 9.64
N GLU A 129 -4.57 8.22 9.96
CA GLU A 129 -5.26 8.16 11.24
C GLU A 129 -5.79 6.74 11.51
N LYS A 130 -6.44 6.12 10.52
CA LYS A 130 -6.93 4.74 10.62
C LYS A 130 -5.81 3.73 10.87
N MET A 131 -4.68 3.84 10.17
CA MET A 131 -3.52 2.96 10.39
C MET A 131 -2.93 3.15 11.80
N ALA A 132 -2.92 4.38 12.30
CA ALA A 132 -2.47 4.69 13.66
C ALA A 132 -3.43 4.16 14.73
N GLU A 133 -4.75 4.34 14.56
CA GLU A 133 -5.78 3.78 15.43
C GLU A 133 -5.65 2.25 15.54
N GLN A 134 -5.54 1.55 14.40
CA GLN A 134 -5.34 0.10 14.37
C GLN A 134 -4.05 -0.32 15.08
N THR A 135 -3.01 0.51 14.99
CA THR A 135 -1.72 0.26 15.68
C THR A 135 -1.86 0.46 17.20
N ALA A 136 -2.60 1.47 17.64
CA ALA A 136 -2.90 1.66 19.06
C ALA A 136 -3.74 0.51 19.62
N GLU A 137 -4.76 0.05 18.88
CA GLU A 137 -5.63 -1.05 19.27
C GLU A 137 -4.85 -2.36 19.50
N ILE A 138 -3.98 -2.73 18.56
CA ILE A 138 -3.21 -3.98 18.68
C ILE A 138 -2.19 -3.92 19.82
N VAL A 139 -1.57 -2.76 20.06
CA VAL A 139 -0.66 -2.56 21.19
C VAL A 139 -1.41 -2.74 22.51
N ASN A 140 -2.54 -2.06 22.67
CA ASN A 140 -3.38 -2.16 23.86
C ASN A 140 -3.90 -3.59 24.09
N LEU A 141 -4.21 -4.33 23.02
CA LEU A 141 -4.64 -5.72 23.11
C LEU A 141 -3.53 -6.62 23.64
N PHE A 142 -2.31 -6.48 23.13
CA PHE A 142 -1.15 -7.26 23.60
C PHE A 142 -0.72 -6.89 25.02
N ASP A 143 -0.84 -5.62 25.40
CA ASP A 143 -0.59 -5.17 26.78
C ASP A 143 -1.60 -5.79 27.75
N LYS A 144 -2.89 -5.88 27.37
CA LYS A 144 -3.91 -6.58 28.17
C LYS A 144 -3.63 -8.08 28.28
N LEU A 145 -3.32 -8.75 27.16
CA LEU A 145 -2.99 -10.18 27.16
C LEU A 145 -1.75 -10.48 28.01
N THR A 146 -0.78 -9.57 28.02
CA THR A 146 0.42 -9.64 28.87
C THR A 146 0.07 -9.59 30.36
N ILE A 147 -0.83 -8.68 30.75
CA ILE A 147 -1.27 -8.55 32.14
C ILE A 147 -2.04 -9.82 32.58
N GLU A 148 -2.91 -10.35 31.71
CA GLU A 148 -3.74 -11.53 32.01
C GLU A 148 -2.95 -12.84 32.10
N SER A 149 -1.88 -12.97 31.31
CA SER A 149 -1.12 -14.22 31.19
C SER A 149 0.07 -14.33 32.17
N GLU A 150 0.34 -13.31 33.01
CA GLU A 150 1.54 -13.16 33.87
C GLU A 150 2.90 -13.27 33.13
N LYS A 151 2.88 -13.56 31.82
CA LYS A 151 4.00 -13.61 30.90
C LYS A 151 4.03 -12.29 30.13
N LYS A 152 5.14 -11.57 30.23
CA LYS A 152 5.42 -10.37 29.43
C LYS A 152 5.59 -10.76 27.97
N ILE A 153 4.49 -10.76 27.20
CA ILE A 153 4.53 -10.86 25.74
C ILE A 153 3.94 -9.56 25.18
N PRO A 154 4.58 -8.40 25.41
CA PRO A 154 4.15 -7.17 24.77
C PRO A 154 4.28 -7.34 23.25
N LEU A 155 3.54 -6.53 22.49
CA LEU A 155 3.66 -6.54 21.03
C LEU A 155 5.15 -6.40 20.63
N PRO A 156 5.71 -7.33 19.81
CA PRO A 156 7.12 -7.30 19.47
C PRO A 156 7.54 -5.95 18.90
N HIS A 157 8.71 -5.49 19.30
CA HIS A 157 9.23 -4.18 18.92
C HIS A 157 9.33 -4.02 17.41
N GLU A 158 9.70 -5.09 16.71
CA GLU A 158 9.82 -5.17 15.26
C GLU A 158 8.48 -4.89 14.58
N VAL A 159 7.36 -5.33 15.16
CA VAL A 159 6.02 -5.08 14.62
C VAL A 159 5.67 -3.60 14.78
N ARG A 160 5.97 -3.00 15.94
CA ARG A 160 5.73 -1.56 16.19
C ARG A 160 6.56 -0.70 15.23
N GLN A 161 7.84 -1.02 15.06
CA GLN A 161 8.72 -0.34 14.10
C GLN A 161 8.22 -0.51 12.67
N TRP A 162 7.86 -1.73 12.27
CA TRP A 162 7.34 -2.03 10.94
C TRP A 162 6.08 -1.22 10.63
N ALA A 163 5.14 -1.14 11.59
CA ALA A 163 3.90 -0.39 11.46
C ALA A 163 4.17 1.10 11.20
N LEU A 164 4.94 1.75 12.08
CA LEU A 164 5.30 3.16 11.92
C LEU A 164 6.05 3.40 10.62
N SER A 165 6.97 2.51 10.27
CA SER A 165 7.73 2.63 9.03
C SER A 165 6.83 2.56 7.81
N THR A 166 5.80 1.71 7.86
CA THR A 166 4.81 1.57 6.78
C THR A 166 3.99 2.85 6.66
N ILE A 167 3.52 3.39 7.79
CA ILE A 167 2.79 4.67 7.83
C ILE A 167 3.63 5.81 7.26
N LEU A 168 4.90 5.92 7.64
CA LEU A 168 5.82 6.95 7.11
C LEU A 168 6.00 6.83 5.59
N ASN A 169 6.14 5.60 5.07
CA ASN A 169 6.26 5.36 3.63
C ASN A 169 4.95 5.69 2.89
N CYS A 170 3.80 5.45 3.49
CA CYS A 170 2.51 5.86 2.93
C CYS A 170 2.36 7.37 2.90
N ALA A 171 2.74 8.05 3.99
CA ALA A 171 2.70 9.51 4.07
C ALA A 171 3.59 10.17 3.01
N ASP A 172 4.79 9.62 2.78
CA ASP A 172 5.67 10.06 1.68
C ASP A 172 5.01 9.87 0.31
N ARG A 173 4.54 8.65 0.02
CA ARG A 173 3.90 8.31 -1.25
C ARG A 173 2.68 9.18 -1.56
N TRP A 174 1.91 9.51 -0.53
CA TRP A 174 0.70 10.33 -0.63
C TRP A 174 0.98 11.82 -0.47
N GLU A 175 2.25 12.23 -0.41
CA GLU A 175 2.71 13.62 -0.26
C GLU A 175 2.08 14.35 0.93
N ILE A 176 1.82 13.62 2.02
CA ILE A 176 1.26 14.17 3.24
C ILE A 176 2.36 14.92 3.99
N LYS A 177 2.06 16.16 4.39
CA LYS A 177 3.00 16.98 5.16
C LYS A 177 3.39 16.27 6.45
N PHE A 178 4.70 16.19 6.69
CA PHE A 178 5.26 15.54 7.87
C PHE A 178 4.66 16.07 9.17
N ALA A 179 4.53 17.39 9.33
CA ALA A 179 3.99 17.98 10.55
C ALA A 179 2.54 17.56 10.84
N ASP A 180 1.69 17.53 9.83
CA ASP A 180 0.28 17.14 9.97
C ASP A 180 0.17 15.67 10.36
N MET A 181 0.92 14.79 9.67
CA MET A 181 0.99 13.37 9.99
C MET A 181 1.58 13.12 11.38
N PHE A 182 2.70 13.75 11.72
CA PHE A 182 3.39 13.53 12.98
C PHE A 182 2.55 13.96 14.18
N ASN A 183 1.83 15.09 14.07
CA ASN A 183 0.91 15.54 15.12
C ASN A 183 -0.22 14.53 15.36
N ARG A 184 -0.77 13.94 14.28
CA ARG A 184 -1.79 12.88 14.40
C ARG A 184 -1.25 11.61 15.02
N LEU A 185 -0.05 11.19 14.62
CA LEU A 185 0.60 10.04 15.25
C LEU A 185 0.87 10.29 16.73
N LEU A 186 1.28 11.50 17.10
CA LEU A 186 1.54 11.87 18.49
C LEU A 186 0.27 11.82 19.35
N GLU A 187 -0.86 12.27 18.78
CA GLU A 187 -2.17 12.23 19.41
C GLU A 187 -2.68 10.80 19.60
N LEU A 188 -2.56 9.94 18.59
CA LEU A 188 -3.15 8.60 18.59
C LEU A 188 -2.28 7.52 19.25
N LEU A 189 -0.95 7.60 19.06
CA LEU A 189 -0.01 6.58 19.53
C LEU A 189 0.71 6.97 20.81
N GLY A 190 0.76 8.27 21.12
CA GLY A 190 1.47 8.80 22.27
C GLY A 190 3.00 8.88 22.08
N ARG A 191 3.63 9.64 23.00
CA ARG A 191 5.08 9.93 22.97
C ARG A 191 5.93 8.69 23.13
N ASP A 192 5.58 7.80 24.07
CA ASP A 192 6.41 6.65 24.43
C ASP A 192 6.53 5.65 23.28
N LEU A 193 5.40 5.31 22.64
CA LEU A 193 5.39 4.36 21.52
C LEU A 193 6.19 4.90 20.33
N LEU A 194 6.01 6.18 20.00
CA LEU A 194 6.74 6.82 18.92
C LEU A 194 8.24 6.88 19.22
N LYS A 195 8.61 7.23 20.45
CA LYS A 195 10.02 7.34 20.86
C LYS A 195 10.76 6.01 20.72
N GLU A 196 10.13 4.92 21.11
CA GLU A 196 10.74 3.59 20.99
C GLU A 196 10.76 3.12 19.53
N SER A 197 9.68 3.36 18.78
CA SER A 197 9.44 2.63 17.52
C SER A 197 9.85 3.42 16.26
N ILE A 198 10.13 4.72 16.36
CA ILE A 198 10.48 5.54 15.19
C ILE A 198 11.92 5.33 14.75
N ARG A 199 12.13 5.13 13.45
CA ARG A 199 13.47 5.02 12.85
C ARG A 199 13.90 6.38 12.32
N LEU A 200 14.72 7.11 13.09
CA LEU A 200 15.19 8.45 12.70
C LEU A 200 15.90 8.46 11.34
N GLN A 201 16.60 7.39 11.00
CA GLN A 201 17.25 7.23 9.69
C GLN A 201 16.22 7.29 8.55
N GLN A 202 15.11 6.56 8.68
CA GLN A 202 14.03 6.57 7.68
C GLN A 202 13.40 7.96 7.57
N VAL A 203 13.13 8.61 8.71
CA VAL A 203 12.56 9.97 8.68
C VAL A 203 13.50 10.96 8.00
N ARG A 204 14.81 10.86 8.27
CA ARG A 204 15.82 11.69 7.60
C ARG A 204 15.81 11.50 6.10
N ASP A 205 15.74 10.25 5.66
CA ASP A 205 15.87 9.89 4.25
C ASP A 205 14.62 10.28 3.45
N ILE A 206 13.44 10.26 4.09
CA ILE A 206 12.15 10.59 3.48
C ILE A 206 11.83 12.09 3.59
N PHE A 207 11.87 12.65 4.80
CA PHE A 207 11.36 13.99 5.11
C PHE A 207 12.47 15.02 5.38
N GLY A 208 13.73 14.58 5.39
CA GLY A 208 14.89 15.45 5.61
C GLY A 208 15.21 15.73 7.08
N ILE A 209 16.28 16.49 7.32
CA ILE A 209 16.83 16.74 8.66
C ILE A 209 15.88 17.54 9.56
N ARG A 210 15.05 18.44 8.99
CA ARG A 210 14.10 19.26 9.75
C ARG A 210 13.04 18.43 10.46
N ALA A 211 12.58 17.35 9.82
CA ALA A 211 11.63 16.42 10.42
C ALA A 211 12.26 15.64 11.59
N VAL A 212 13.54 15.28 11.47
CA VAL A 212 14.31 14.66 12.56
C VAL A 212 14.45 15.60 13.74
N ASP A 213 14.74 16.88 13.49
CA ASP A 213 14.85 17.89 14.56
C ASP A 213 13.51 18.10 15.27
N GLN A 214 12.39 18.13 14.53
CA GLN A 214 11.05 18.18 15.12
C GLN A 214 10.78 16.97 16.02
N ILE A 215 11.11 15.75 15.57
CA ILE A 215 10.98 14.53 16.38
C ILE A 215 11.83 14.63 17.65
N ARG A 216 13.08 15.09 17.53
CA ARG A 216 13.98 15.22 18.68
C ARG A 216 13.45 16.19 19.72
N SER A 217 12.96 17.33 19.27
CA SER A 217 12.34 18.35 20.13
C SER A 217 11.07 17.82 20.81
N GLU A 218 10.19 17.18 20.06
CA GLU A 218 8.89 16.73 20.59
C GLU A 218 8.98 15.44 21.41
N LEU A 219 9.88 14.52 21.10
CA LEU A 219 10.04 13.26 21.86
C LEU A 219 11.11 13.35 22.96
N GLY A 220 11.77 14.50 23.12
CA GLY A 220 12.84 14.69 24.09
C GLY A 220 14.02 13.74 23.87
N LEU A 221 14.39 13.53 22.60
CA LEU A 221 15.56 12.74 22.23
C LEU A 221 16.77 13.67 22.16
N SER A 222 17.68 13.52 23.13
CA SER A 222 18.93 14.29 23.20
C SER A 222 19.98 13.82 22.22
#